data_AF-A0A521TUA9-F1
#
_entry.id   AF-A0A521TUA9-F1
#
_cell.length_a   1.000
_cell.length_b   1.000
_cell.length_c   1.000
_cell.angle_alpha   90.00
_cell.angle_beta   90.00
_cell.angle_gamma   90.00
#
_symmetry.space_group_name_H-M   'P 1'
#
loop_
_entity.id
_entity.type
_entity.pdbx_description
1 polymer ?
#
loop_
_entity_poly.entity_id
_entity_poly.type
_entity_poly.pdbx_seq_one_letter_code
_entity_poly.pdbx_strand_id
1 'polypeptide(L)' 'MDPSLRPYVIAMMAPLFVGLGVYLAFGRPLPGQTRVLHIQLGVSSIVIGGAFALAGWLAP' A
#
# COMPACT_ATOMS: atom_id res chain seq x y z
N MET A 1 6.98 -22.92 2.77
CA MET A 1 7.65 -21.64 2.42
C MET A 1 8.88 -21.52 3.28
N ASP A 2 10.05 -21.43 2.66
CA ASP A 2 11.29 -21.16 3.38
C ASP A 2 11.20 -19.83 4.13
N PRO A 3 11.60 -19.78 5.42
CA PRO A 3 11.52 -18.56 6.23
C PRO A 3 12.29 -17.37 5.61
N SER A 4 13.38 -17.64 4.88
CA SER A 4 14.23 -16.65 4.20
C SER A 4 13.55 -15.93 3.04
N LEU A 5 12.44 -16.46 2.51
CA LEU A 5 11.68 -15.83 1.43
C LEU A 5 10.60 -14.87 1.95
N ARG A 6 10.26 -14.94 3.25
CA ARG A 6 9.23 -14.10 3.86
C ARG A 6 9.53 -12.60 3.74
N PRO A 7 10.76 -12.10 3.99
CA PRO A 7 11.09 -10.68 3.83
C PRO A 7 10.78 -10.17 2.42
N TYR A 8 11.16 -10.94 1.40
CA TYR A 8 10.93 -10.62 -0.01
C TYR A 8 9.43 -10.62 -0.36
N VAL A 9 8.69 -11.62 0.10
CA VAL A 9 7.23 -11.71 -0.14
C VAL A 9 6.50 -10.54 0.53
N ILE A 10 6.90 -10.16 1.74
CA ILE A 10 6.35 -9.00 2.48
C ILE A 10 6.68 -7.70 1.73
N ALA A 11 7.92 -7.52 1.28
CA ALA A 11 8.33 -6.35 0.51
C ALA A 11 7.60 -6.24 -0.84
N MET A 12 7.28 -7.36 -1.49
CA MET A 12 6.51 -7.39 -2.75
C MET A 12 5.08 -6.86 -2.60
N MET A 13 4.51 -6.85 -1.39
CA MET A 13 3.19 -6.26 -1.15
C MET A 13 3.22 -4.73 -1.17
N ALA A 14 4.35 -4.13 -0.82
CA ALA A 14 4.51 -2.67 -0.77
C ALA A 14 4.12 -1.96 -2.07
N PRO A 15 4.65 -2.31 -3.26
CA PRO A 15 4.29 -1.62 -4.50
C PRO A 15 2.81 -1.75 -4.87
N LEU A 16 2.12 -2.84 -4.48
CA LEU A 16 0.68 -3.00 -4.72
C LEU A 16 -0.12 -1.97 -3.94
N PHE A 17 0.17 -1.81 -2.65
CA PHE A 17 -0.51 -0.84 -1.78
C PHE A 17 -0.14 0.61 -2.12
N VAL A 18 1.12 0.89 -2.47
CA VAL A 18 1.54 2.22 -2.93
C VAL A 18 0.85 2.55 -4.25
N GLY A 19 0.84 1.62 -5.22
CA GLY A 19 0.20 1.82 -6.52
C GLY A 19 -1.30 2.07 -6.41
N LEU A 20 -1.99 1.25 -5.60
CA LEU A 20 -3.41 1.47 -5.28
C LEU A 20 -3.63 2.83 -4.62
N GLY A 21 -2.76 3.19 -3.68
CA GLY A 21 -2.88 4.44 -2.95
C GLY A 21 -2.70 5.68 -3.82
N VAL A 22 -1.74 5.65 -4.75
CA VAL A 22 -1.56 6.70 -5.77
C VAL A 22 -2.77 6.79 -6.69
N TYR A 23 -3.29 5.64 -7.15
CA TYR A 23 -4.49 5.60 -7.98
C TYR A 23 -5.69 6.26 -7.29
N LEU A 24 -5.91 5.98 -6.01
CA LEU A 24 -7.01 6.56 -5.24
C LEU A 24 -6.75 8.02 -4.84
N ALA A 25 -5.51 8.39 -4.51
CA ALA A 25 -5.21 9.77 -4.09
C ALA A 25 -5.32 10.78 -5.25
N PHE A 26 -4.94 10.37 -6.46
CA PHE A 26 -4.90 11.23 -7.65
C PHE A 26 -5.98 10.91 -8.68
N GLY A 27 -6.72 9.82 -8.50
CA GLY A 27 -7.77 9.37 -9.39
C GLY A 27 -9.09 10.13 -9.22
N ARG A 28 -10.07 9.71 -10.02
CA ARG A 28 -11.44 10.20 -9.91
C ARG A 28 -12.12 9.50 -8.72
N PRO A 29 -12.88 10.24 -7.89
CA PRO A 29 -13.62 9.65 -6.79
C PRO A 29 -14.54 8.52 -7.27
N LEU A 30 -14.59 7.44 -6.50
CA LEU A 30 -15.52 6.34 -6.77
C LEU A 30 -16.97 6.83 -6.68
N PRO A 31 -17.90 6.24 -7.46
CA PRO A 31 -19.32 6.59 -7.39
C PRO A 31 -19.83 6.50 -5.96
N GLY A 32 -20.43 7.58 -5.45
CA GLY A 32 -20.96 7.63 -4.08
C GLY A 32 -19.95 7.98 -2.98
N GLN A 33 -18.67 8.24 -3.29
CA GLN A 33 -17.70 8.76 -2.33
C GLN A 33 -17.43 10.25 -2.50
N THR A 34 -17.23 10.95 -1.38
CA THR A 34 -16.69 12.32 -1.41
C THR A 34 -15.20 12.28 -1.78
N ARG A 35 -14.72 13.35 -2.43
CA ARG A 35 -13.30 13.47 -2.82
C ARG A 35 -12.35 13.32 -1.64
N VAL A 36 -12.75 13.83 -0.47
CA VAL A 36 -11.96 13.75 0.77
C VAL A 36 -11.78 12.29 1.22
N LEU A 37 -12.87 11.51 1.25
CA LEU A 37 -12.81 10.10 1.64
C LEU A 37 -11.92 9.30 0.68
N HIS A 38 -12.04 9.56 -0.62
CA HIS A 38 -11.25 8.90 -1.64
C HIS A 38 -9.74 9.17 -1.48
N ILE A 39 -9.37 10.43 -1.24
CA ILE A 39 -7.97 10.82 -0.96
C ILE A 39 -7.48 10.17 0.34
N GLN A 40 -8.29 10.15 1.39
CA GLN A 40 -7.91 9.50 2.66
C GLN A 40 -7.63 8.00 2.48
N LEU A 41 -8.45 7.30 1.71
CA LEU A 41 -8.20 5.89 1.36
C LEU A 41 -6.90 5.74 0.57
N GLY A 42 -6.64 6.63 -0.38
CA GLY A 42 -5.39 6.64 -1.15
C GLY A 42 -4.16 6.83 -0.27
N VAL A 43 -4.14 7.87 0.56
CA VAL A 43 -3.05 8.15 1.49
C VAL A 43 -2.85 6.99 2.47
N SER A 44 -3.94 6.44 3.02
CA SER A 44 -3.86 5.29 3.94
C SER A 44 -3.22 4.08 3.28
N SER A 45 -3.57 3.80 2.01
CA SER A 45 -2.98 2.71 1.24
C SER A 45 -1.48 2.94 0.99
N ILE A 46 -1.05 4.18 0.70
CA ILE A 46 0.39 4.50 0.55
C ILE A 46 1.14 4.22 1.85
N VAL A 47 0.60 4.66 2.99
CA VAL A 47 1.20 4.44 4.32
C VAL A 47 1.33 2.94 4.61
N ILE A 48 0.29 2.15 4.33
CA ILE A 48 0.33 0.68 4.47
C ILE A 48 1.44 0.09 3.60
N GLY A 49 1.54 0.50 2.33
CA GLY A 49 2.60 0.05 1.43
C GLY A 49 4.01 0.37 1.96
N GLY A 50 4.20 1.57 2.52
CA GLY A 50 5.44 1.94 3.20
C GLY A 50 5.75 1.06 4.42
N ALA A 51 4.74 0.71 5.21
CA ALA A 51 4.89 -0.21 6.33
C ALA A 51 5.29 -1.62 5.89
N PHE A 52 4.73 -2.14 4.80
CA PHE A 52 5.15 -3.42 4.21
C PHE A 52 6.59 -3.38 3.69
N ALA A 53 7.01 -2.27 3.07
CA ALA A 53 8.39 -2.13 2.62
C ALA A 53 9.37 -2.16 3.81
N LEU A 54 9.05 -1.42 4.87
CA LEU A 54 9.86 -1.41 6.10
C LEU A 54 9.85 -2.77 6.80
N ALA A 55 8.69 -3.43 6.89
CA ALA A 55 8.57 -4.75 7.48
C ALA A 55 9.36 -5.81 6.69
N GLY A 56 9.36 -5.75 5.37
CA GLY A 56 10.17 -6.63 4.53
C GLY A 56 11.67 -6.36 4.66
N TRP A 57 12.07 -5.11 4.89
CA TRP A 57 13.47 -4.75 5.13
C TRP A 57 13.97 -5.18 6.52
N LEU A 58 13.12 -5.08 7.54
CA LEU A 58 13.44 -5.44 8.93
C LEU A 58 13.18 -6.92 9.24
N ALA A 59 12.57 -7.67 8.32
CA ALA A 59 12.28 -9.07 8.52
C ALA A 59 13.59 -9.89 8.49
N PRO A 60 13.79 -10.81 9.45
CA PRO A 60 15.00 -11.62 9.58
C PRO A 60 15.17 -12.67 8.49
#